data_AF-A0A1S3JB46-F1
#
_entry.id   AF-A0A1S3JB46-F1
#
_cell.length_a   1.000
_cell.length_b   1.000
_cell.length_c   1.000
_cell.angle_alpha   90.00
_cell.angle_beta   90.00
_cell.angle_gamma   90.00
#
_symmetry.space_group_name_H-M   'P 1'
#
loop_
_entity.id
_entity.type
_entity.pdbx_description
1 polymer ?
#
loop_
_entity_poly.entity_id
_entity_poly.type
_entity_poly.pdbx_seq_one_letter_code
_entity_poly.pdbx_strand_id
1 'polypeptide(L)'
;MLRSTKHIVCALSGGLDSAVAAFLLKSKGFTVSGVHLVSDDPSGESKDKNEEAAENAHLVCKQLGIPLQEVHLTKEYWDKVFRETTKGNQNLGLTSLDAVCNKHITFGTLISHVLNDIKAHGFATGHGARLTQDIIRNNVDPARGVKLLRASEQLKDQTYSLSQVSQRALQKTVFPVGELPALVVRDIAVQNGLDTIVKKGEDSSLCSYGRSSFQRFVKEHKLPKPGRYVDLETSQTVGEHDGAVSWTVGQQVHIQGHNEEMYVAEVLTDVDSNTCDIMVVSNQDHPALFAQTFFTRLPHWIHEIPFKLVETEMLDCEYQQNHGGQLRKCTMTLASSNSYCGHDYLIVSCPDSVKGITPGQHVAFYKGEECLGSAQILRPGPSVYAMTYGTERRKKVEENTFYQKWFSKIF
;
A
#
# COMPACT_ATOMS: atom_id res chain seq x y z
N MET A 1 -7.54 45.68 -2.44
CA MET A 1 -8.19 44.38 -2.12
C MET A 1 -7.30 43.63 -1.15
N LEU A 2 -7.72 43.47 0.11
CA LEU A 2 -7.09 42.51 1.01
C LEU A 2 -7.24 41.12 0.39
N ARG A 3 -6.14 40.41 0.13
CA ARG A 3 -6.20 39.01 -0.31
C ARG A 3 -6.96 38.24 0.79
N SER A 4 -8.10 37.65 0.44
CA SER A 4 -8.80 36.71 1.32
C SER A 4 -7.82 35.59 1.70
N THR A 5 -7.66 35.34 3.00
CA THR A 5 -6.80 34.28 3.51
C THR A 5 -7.39 32.94 3.10
N LYS A 6 -6.61 32.11 2.40
CA LYS A 6 -7.07 30.78 1.98
C LYS A 6 -7.30 29.92 3.23
N HIS A 7 -8.45 29.26 3.28
CA HIS A 7 -8.80 28.31 4.33
C HIS A 7 -8.31 26.91 3.97
N ILE A 8 -7.48 26.32 4.83
CA ILE A 8 -6.94 24.97 4.67
C ILE A 8 -7.38 24.13 5.86
N VAL A 9 -7.97 22.97 5.59
CA VAL A 9 -8.34 22.01 6.62
C VAL A 9 -7.23 20.98 6.77
N CYS A 10 -6.70 20.81 7.98
CA CYS A 10 -5.67 19.81 8.27
C CYS A 10 -6.30 18.56 8.89
N ALA A 11 -6.07 17.39 8.30
CA ALA A 11 -6.38 16.11 8.94
C ALA A 11 -5.38 15.82 10.05
N LEU A 12 -5.89 15.68 11.27
CA LEU A 12 -5.12 15.45 12.48
C LEU A 12 -5.32 14.00 12.93
N SER A 13 -4.25 13.20 12.93
CA SER A 13 -4.25 11.83 13.45
C SER A 13 -4.09 11.76 14.97
N GLY A 14 -3.82 12.90 15.62
CA GLY A 14 -3.31 12.93 16.99
C GLY A 14 -1.79 12.70 17.08
N GLY A 15 -1.12 12.43 15.96
CA GLY A 15 0.33 12.26 15.87
C GLY A 15 1.11 13.54 15.58
N LEU A 16 2.43 13.47 15.83
CA LEU A 16 3.40 14.57 15.73
C LEU A 16 3.37 15.29 14.37
N ASP A 17 3.48 14.54 13.27
CA ASP A 17 3.58 15.12 11.93
C ASP A 17 2.35 15.97 11.56
N SER A 18 1.15 15.49 11.92
CA SER A 18 -0.09 16.20 11.63
C SER A 18 -0.23 17.49 12.47
N ALA A 19 0.24 17.47 13.71
CA ALA A 19 0.28 18.65 14.57
C ALA A 19 1.23 19.73 14.03
N VAL A 20 2.43 19.32 13.61
CA VAL A 20 3.41 20.22 13.00
C VAL A 20 2.92 20.74 11.65
N ALA A 21 2.25 19.91 10.86
CA ALA A 21 1.63 20.36 9.61
C ALA A 21 0.62 21.50 9.82
N ALA A 22 -0.28 21.35 10.80
CA ALA A 22 -1.25 22.40 11.15
C ALA A 22 -0.55 23.67 11.66
N PHE A 23 0.47 23.52 12.50
CA PHE A 23 1.28 24.64 13.00
C PHE A 23 1.97 25.41 11.86
N LEU A 24 2.60 24.72 10.91
CA LEU A 24 3.30 25.33 9.79
C LEU A 24 2.34 26.12 8.88
N LEU A 25 1.15 25.59 8.65
CA LEU A 25 0.10 26.27 7.88
C LEU A 25 -0.37 27.55 8.60
N LYS A 26 -0.63 27.46 9.90
CA LYS A 26 -1.04 28.63 10.70
C LYS A 26 0.05 29.70 10.69
N SER A 27 1.32 29.29 10.87
CA SER A 27 2.48 30.19 10.86
C SER A 27 2.71 30.88 9.52
N LYS A 28 2.29 30.26 8.42
CA LYS A 28 2.31 30.85 7.06
C LYS A 28 1.13 31.81 6.80
N GLY A 29 0.26 32.05 7.78
CA GLY A 29 -0.85 33.01 7.67
C GLY A 29 -2.11 32.47 7.00
N PHE A 30 -2.24 31.14 6.85
CA PHE A 30 -3.49 30.54 6.39
C PHE A 30 -4.56 30.54 7.48
N THR A 31 -5.83 30.61 7.08
CA THR A 31 -6.92 30.23 7.97
C THR A 31 -6.90 28.71 8.09
N VAL A 32 -6.76 28.16 9.30
CA VAL A 32 -6.61 26.71 9.51
C VAL A 32 -7.71 26.20 10.41
N SER A 33 -8.27 25.04 10.08
CA SER A 33 -9.10 24.24 10.97
C SER A 33 -8.67 22.77 10.91
N GLY A 34 -8.91 22.02 11.97
CA GLY A 34 -8.64 20.59 12.05
C GLY A 34 -9.86 19.75 11.66
N VAL A 35 -9.60 18.59 11.06
CA VAL A 35 -10.54 17.46 11.06
C VAL A 35 -9.87 16.24 11.68
N HIS A 36 -10.59 15.50 12.51
CA HIS A 36 -10.15 14.21 13.04
C HIS A 36 -11.05 13.11 12.50
N LEU A 37 -10.44 12.07 11.92
CA LEU A 37 -11.16 10.93 11.39
C LEU A 37 -11.48 9.96 12.53
N VAL A 38 -12.76 9.70 12.73
CA VAL A 38 -13.22 8.67 13.65
C VAL A 38 -13.69 7.46 12.84
N SER A 39 -13.01 6.34 13.02
CA SER A 39 -13.33 5.07 12.37
C SER A 39 -13.23 3.94 13.39
N ASP A 40 -14.32 3.72 14.11
CA ASP A 40 -14.39 2.68 15.14
C ASP A 40 -14.53 1.29 14.52
N ASP A 41 -13.91 0.32 15.16
CA ASP A 41 -14.14 -1.06 14.82
C ASP A 41 -15.36 -1.67 15.56
N PRO A 42 -16.14 -2.57 14.93
CA PRO A 42 -17.29 -3.24 15.54
C PRO A 42 -16.94 -4.16 16.71
N SER A 43 -15.69 -4.64 16.80
CA SER A 43 -15.18 -5.45 17.91
C SER A 43 -14.77 -4.63 19.15
N GLY A 44 -14.60 -3.30 19.00
CA GLY A 44 -14.18 -2.38 20.05
C GLY A 44 -12.69 -2.43 20.43
N GLU A 45 -11.86 -3.23 19.75
CA GLU A 45 -10.44 -3.41 20.10
C GLU A 45 -9.59 -2.14 19.89
N SER A 46 -9.96 -1.30 18.93
CA SER A 46 -9.29 -0.03 18.60
C SER A 46 -9.79 1.17 19.39
N LYS A 47 -10.81 0.99 20.23
CA LYS A 47 -11.53 2.11 20.87
C LYS A 47 -10.63 3.01 21.71
N ASP A 48 -9.82 2.42 22.60
CA ASP A 48 -8.93 3.18 23.48
C ASP A 48 -7.90 4.01 22.67
N LYS A 49 -7.39 3.45 21.57
CA LYS A 49 -6.45 4.15 20.68
C LYS A 49 -7.12 5.27 19.91
N ASN A 50 -8.35 5.06 19.45
CA ASN A 50 -9.14 6.09 18.75
C ASN A 50 -9.47 7.24 19.69
N GLU A 51 -9.88 6.94 20.93
CA GLU A 51 -10.15 7.94 21.96
C GLU A 51 -8.89 8.75 22.29
N GLU A 52 -7.74 8.08 22.46
CA GLU A 52 -6.47 8.78 22.69
C GLU A 52 -6.07 9.67 21.50
N ALA A 53 -6.23 9.19 20.27
CA ALA A 53 -5.95 9.95 19.05
C ALA A 53 -6.85 11.20 18.94
N ALA A 54 -8.13 11.06 19.29
CA ALA A 54 -9.09 12.17 19.33
C ALA A 54 -8.69 13.20 20.40
N GLU A 55 -8.39 12.75 21.63
CA GLU A 55 -7.92 13.63 22.71
C GLU A 55 -6.67 14.43 22.30
N ASN A 56 -5.71 13.77 21.64
CA ASN A 56 -4.51 14.43 21.12
C ASN A 56 -4.85 15.46 20.04
N ALA A 57 -5.78 15.15 19.11
CA ALA A 57 -6.21 16.11 18.10
C ALA A 57 -6.88 17.35 18.71
N HIS A 58 -7.71 17.16 19.75
CA HIS A 58 -8.31 18.26 20.55
C HIS A 58 -7.24 19.10 21.23
N LEU A 59 -6.25 18.46 21.86
CA LEU A 59 -5.15 19.15 22.53
C LEU A 59 -4.35 20.02 21.54
N VAL A 60 -3.99 19.47 20.38
CA VAL A 60 -3.30 20.19 19.31
C VAL A 60 -4.13 21.39 18.85
N CYS A 61 -5.43 21.21 18.58
CA CYS A 61 -6.30 22.29 18.11
C CYS A 61 -6.46 23.39 19.16
N LYS A 62 -6.62 23.02 20.44
CA LYS A 62 -6.70 23.96 21.55
C LYS A 62 -5.44 24.79 21.67
N GLN A 63 -4.27 24.16 21.60
CA GLN A 63 -2.98 24.83 21.69
C GLN A 63 -2.70 25.74 20.50
N LEU A 64 -3.07 25.29 19.30
CA LEU A 64 -2.99 26.08 18.09
C LEU A 64 -4.13 27.09 17.96
N GLY A 65 -5.11 27.14 18.85
CA GLY A 65 -6.27 28.03 18.76
C GLY A 65 -7.01 27.93 17.41
N ILE A 66 -7.20 26.70 16.91
CA ILE A 66 -7.94 26.40 15.68
C ILE A 66 -9.15 25.51 16.00
N PRO A 67 -10.26 25.61 15.25
CA PRO A 67 -11.42 24.74 15.48
C PRO A 67 -11.13 23.30 15.00
N LEU A 68 -11.72 22.32 15.67
CA LEU A 68 -11.67 20.91 15.31
C LEU A 68 -13.08 20.39 14.98
N GLN A 69 -13.19 19.58 13.93
CA GLN A 69 -14.38 18.79 13.64
C GLN A 69 -14.01 17.30 13.61
N GLU A 70 -14.74 16.49 14.36
CA GLU A 70 -14.70 15.03 14.22
C GLU A 70 -15.59 14.58 13.06
N VAL A 71 -15.08 13.66 12.24
CA VAL A 71 -15.79 13.12 11.08
C VAL A 71 -15.84 11.61 11.22
N HIS A 72 -17.03 11.09 11.49
CA HIS A 72 -17.28 9.65 11.65
C HIS A 72 -17.47 9.00 10.30
N LEU A 73 -16.50 8.21 9.86
CA LEU A 73 -16.55 7.48 8.57
C LEU A 73 -16.44 5.96 8.76
N THR A 74 -16.87 5.46 9.93
CA THR A 74 -16.86 4.03 10.24
C THR A 74 -17.53 3.22 9.12
N LYS A 75 -18.73 3.61 8.69
CA LYS A 75 -19.48 2.89 7.65
C LYS A 75 -18.73 2.86 6.31
N GLU A 76 -18.23 4.00 5.85
CA GLU A 76 -17.50 4.12 4.59
C GLU A 76 -16.18 3.35 4.63
N TYR A 77 -15.52 3.34 5.79
CA TYR A 77 -14.33 2.53 6.04
C TYR A 77 -14.66 1.05 5.83
N TRP A 78 -15.72 0.54 6.46
CA TRP A 78 -16.19 -0.83 6.25
C TRP A 78 -16.59 -1.12 4.80
N ASP A 79 -17.40 -0.26 4.19
CA ASP A 79 -17.91 -0.54 2.86
C ASP A 79 -16.81 -0.52 1.78
N LYS A 80 -15.83 0.37 1.90
CA LYS A 80 -14.80 0.57 0.88
C LYS A 80 -13.49 -0.15 1.20
N VAL A 81 -12.93 0.07 2.39
CA VAL A 81 -11.61 -0.45 2.76
C VAL A 81 -11.68 -1.94 3.01
N PHE A 82 -12.66 -2.39 3.80
CA PHE A 82 -12.78 -3.81 4.10
C PHE A 82 -13.14 -4.63 2.85
N ARG A 83 -14.10 -4.18 2.05
CA ARG A 83 -14.50 -4.89 0.82
C ARG A 83 -13.34 -5.02 -0.18
N GLU A 84 -12.59 -3.95 -0.43
CA GLU A 84 -11.47 -3.97 -1.37
C GLU A 84 -10.33 -4.85 -0.85
N THR A 85 -9.95 -4.70 0.42
CA THR A 85 -8.86 -5.49 1.03
C THR A 85 -9.24 -6.97 1.10
N THR A 86 -10.51 -7.30 1.41
CA THR A 86 -11.01 -8.68 1.45
C THR A 86 -10.97 -9.34 0.08
N LYS A 87 -11.39 -8.62 -0.98
CA LYS A 87 -11.29 -9.08 -2.38
C LYS A 87 -9.82 -9.24 -2.81
N GLY A 88 -8.94 -8.30 -2.45
CA GLY A 88 -7.50 -8.42 -2.68
C GLY A 88 -6.93 -9.68 -2.03
N ASN A 89 -7.31 -9.94 -0.77
CA ASN A 89 -6.89 -11.13 -0.02
C ASN A 89 -7.51 -12.44 -0.55
N GLN A 90 -8.68 -12.40 -1.21
CA GLN A 90 -9.21 -13.57 -1.95
C GLN A 90 -8.30 -13.95 -3.12
N ASN A 91 -7.62 -12.97 -3.71
CA ASN A 91 -6.56 -13.18 -4.70
C ASN A 91 -5.19 -13.45 -4.04
N LEU A 92 -5.22 -13.98 -2.81
CA LEU A 92 -4.10 -14.61 -2.10
C LEU A 92 -2.97 -13.71 -1.56
N GLY A 93 -3.05 -12.38 -1.72
CA GLY A 93 -2.07 -11.45 -1.14
C GLY A 93 -2.66 -10.38 -0.24
N LEU A 94 -1.94 -10.07 0.85
CA LEU A 94 -2.34 -9.03 1.79
C LEU A 94 -2.18 -7.63 1.18
N THR A 95 -3.28 -7.04 0.72
CA THR A 95 -3.27 -5.66 0.21
C THR A 95 -2.96 -4.67 1.34
N SER A 96 -2.19 -3.61 1.05
CA SER A 96 -1.85 -2.59 2.05
C SER A 96 -3.11 -1.85 2.52
N LEU A 97 -3.49 -2.07 3.78
CA LEU A 97 -4.63 -1.40 4.41
C LEU A 97 -4.49 0.13 4.34
N ASP A 98 -3.28 0.63 4.60
CA ASP A 98 -2.96 2.06 4.57
C ASP A 98 -3.18 2.68 3.19
N ALA A 99 -2.75 2.00 2.13
CA ALA A 99 -2.94 2.47 0.76
C ALA A 99 -4.43 2.53 0.37
N VAL A 100 -5.21 1.52 0.78
CA VAL A 100 -6.65 1.44 0.53
C VAL A 100 -7.40 2.50 1.35
N CYS A 101 -7.03 2.70 2.62
CA CYS A 101 -7.58 3.76 3.47
C CYS A 101 -7.29 5.15 2.90
N ASN A 102 -6.06 5.42 2.47
CA ASN A 102 -5.71 6.69 1.85
C ASN A 102 -6.50 6.93 0.56
N LYS A 103 -6.61 5.93 -0.31
CA LYS A 103 -7.38 6.00 -1.56
C LYS A 103 -8.86 6.34 -1.33
N HIS A 104 -9.52 5.67 -0.39
CA HIS A 104 -10.98 5.70 -0.26
C HIS A 104 -11.51 6.61 0.84
N ILE A 105 -10.76 6.75 1.92
CA ILE A 105 -11.19 7.45 3.13
C ILE A 105 -10.51 8.80 3.21
N THR A 106 -9.20 8.86 3.44
CA THR A 106 -8.46 10.13 3.62
C THR A 106 -8.58 11.03 2.39
N PHE A 107 -8.20 10.53 1.22
CA PHE A 107 -8.21 11.27 -0.04
C PHE A 107 -9.41 10.92 -0.93
N GLY A 108 -10.41 10.24 -0.36
CA GLY A 108 -11.69 9.97 -0.97
C GLY A 108 -12.80 10.72 -0.23
N THR A 109 -13.42 10.04 0.75
CA THR A 109 -14.57 10.58 1.48
C THR A 109 -14.22 11.83 2.31
N LEU A 110 -13.14 11.82 3.09
CA LEU A 110 -12.79 12.90 4.01
C LEU A 110 -12.42 14.20 3.26
N ILE A 111 -11.56 14.12 2.24
CA ILE A 111 -11.27 15.31 1.42
C ILE A 111 -12.52 15.82 0.70
N SER A 112 -13.45 14.95 0.31
CA SER A 112 -14.71 15.37 -0.31
C SER A 112 -15.58 16.17 0.67
N HIS A 113 -15.70 15.71 1.92
CA HIS A 113 -16.36 16.45 3.01
C HIS A 113 -15.71 17.83 3.23
N VAL A 114 -14.37 17.86 3.27
CA VAL A 114 -13.60 19.11 3.41
C VAL A 114 -13.88 20.11 2.27
N LEU A 115 -13.90 19.64 1.03
CA LEU A 115 -14.04 20.51 -0.13
C LEU A 115 -15.48 20.93 -0.41
N ASN A 116 -16.45 20.05 -0.18
CA ASN A 116 -17.84 20.27 -0.56
C ASN A 116 -18.67 20.85 0.59
N ASP A 117 -18.47 20.35 1.80
CA ASP A 117 -19.33 20.67 2.95
C ASP A 117 -18.72 21.79 3.79
N ILE A 118 -17.42 21.66 4.13
CA ILE A 118 -16.67 22.73 4.82
C ILE A 118 -16.30 23.88 3.84
N LYS A 119 -16.24 23.59 2.53
CA LYS A 119 -15.88 24.55 1.47
C LYS A 119 -14.48 25.15 1.66
N ALA A 120 -13.55 24.34 2.16
CA ALA A 120 -12.16 24.75 2.29
C ALA A 120 -11.47 24.89 0.93
N HIS A 121 -10.44 25.74 0.86
CA HIS A 121 -9.66 25.93 -0.36
C HIS A 121 -8.63 24.82 -0.59
N GLY A 122 -8.23 24.12 0.47
CA GLY A 122 -7.28 23.02 0.41
C GLY A 122 -7.38 22.09 1.63
N PHE A 123 -6.76 20.93 1.47
CA PHE A 123 -6.66 19.88 2.47
C PHE A 123 -5.19 19.63 2.79
N ALA A 124 -4.86 19.42 4.05
CA ALA A 124 -3.51 19.14 4.48
C ALA A 124 -3.47 17.88 5.32
N THR A 125 -2.35 17.16 5.25
CA THR A 125 -2.08 16.02 6.12
C THR A 125 -0.63 16.05 6.58
N GLY A 126 -0.32 15.31 7.64
CA GLY A 126 1.05 15.11 8.11
C GLY A 126 1.86 14.10 7.29
N HIS A 127 1.42 13.71 6.08
CA HIS A 127 2.14 12.68 5.35
C HIS A 127 3.54 13.14 4.93
N GLY A 128 4.52 12.25 5.08
CA GLY A 128 5.87 12.41 4.53
C GLY A 128 5.85 12.17 3.03
N ALA A 129 5.50 13.20 2.27
CA ALA A 129 5.55 13.21 0.81
C ALA A 129 5.60 14.65 0.32
N ARG A 130 5.93 14.84 -0.96
CA ARG A 130 6.02 16.17 -1.59
C ARG A 130 5.18 16.20 -2.85
N LEU A 131 4.80 17.41 -3.26
CA LEU A 131 4.08 17.64 -4.51
C LEU A 131 4.84 18.67 -5.35
N THR A 132 4.80 18.55 -6.68
CA THR A 132 5.41 19.55 -7.57
C THR A 132 4.69 20.89 -7.52
N GLN A 133 3.39 20.88 -7.25
CA GLN A 133 2.58 22.08 -7.08
C GLN A 133 1.65 21.92 -5.89
N ASP A 134 1.44 23.02 -5.16
CA ASP A 134 0.53 23.04 -4.04
C ASP A 134 0.04 24.47 -3.74
N ILE A 135 -0.96 24.54 -2.86
CA ILE A 135 -1.59 25.80 -2.47
C ILE A 135 -0.67 26.70 -1.63
N ILE A 136 0.32 26.13 -0.93
CA ILE A 136 1.29 26.89 -0.13
C ILE A 136 2.25 27.66 -1.05
N ARG A 137 2.69 27.03 -2.13
CA ARG A 137 3.61 27.57 -3.14
C ARG A 137 2.91 28.50 -4.14
N ASN A 138 1.57 28.58 -4.11
CA ASN A 138 0.75 29.37 -5.03
C ASN A 138 1.06 29.10 -6.52
N ASN A 139 1.35 27.84 -6.86
CA ASN A 139 1.74 27.43 -8.20
C ASN A 139 0.81 26.34 -8.79
N VAL A 140 -0.41 26.21 -8.27
CA VAL A 140 -1.40 25.21 -8.72
C VAL A 140 -1.92 25.56 -10.11
N ASP A 141 -1.64 24.68 -11.06
CA ASP A 141 -2.19 24.66 -12.42
C ASP A 141 -2.92 23.32 -12.67
N PRO A 142 -4.27 23.31 -12.63
CA PRO A 142 -5.04 22.10 -12.85
C PRO A 142 -4.78 21.42 -14.20
N ALA A 143 -4.39 22.17 -15.24
CA ALA A 143 -4.12 21.64 -16.57
C ALA A 143 -2.80 20.86 -16.63
N ARG A 144 -1.83 21.24 -15.79
CA ARG A 144 -0.54 20.54 -15.68
C ARG A 144 -0.60 19.33 -14.76
N GLY A 145 -1.52 19.32 -13.79
CA GLY A 145 -1.57 18.30 -12.76
C GLY A 145 -0.41 18.41 -11.76
N VAL A 146 -0.44 17.53 -10.76
CA VAL A 146 0.60 17.40 -9.74
C VAL A 146 1.30 16.06 -9.85
N LYS A 147 2.58 16.03 -9.48
CA LYS A 147 3.35 14.80 -9.32
C LYS A 147 3.57 14.53 -7.85
N LEU A 148 3.45 13.28 -7.45
CA LEU A 148 3.78 12.82 -6.10
C LEU A 148 5.27 12.54 -6.03
N LEU A 149 5.95 13.22 -5.12
CA LEU A 149 7.38 13.10 -4.91
C LEU A 149 7.65 12.49 -3.54
N ARG A 150 8.72 11.70 -3.44
CA ARG A 150 9.21 11.09 -2.20
C ARG A 150 9.51 12.15 -1.15
N ALA A 151 9.35 11.82 0.12
CA ALA A 151 9.84 12.67 1.21
C ALA A 151 11.34 12.95 1.06
N SER A 152 11.80 14.05 1.65
CA SER A 152 13.23 14.39 1.75
C SER A 152 14.03 13.32 2.51
N GLU A 153 13.39 12.62 3.45
CA GLU A 153 13.99 11.56 4.25
C GLU A 153 13.31 10.21 3.97
N GLN A 154 14.11 9.19 3.61
CA GLN A 154 13.61 7.88 3.20
C GLN A 154 12.78 7.18 4.29
N LEU A 155 13.17 7.29 5.56
CA LEU A 155 12.46 6.64 6.66
C LEU A 155 11.06 7.22 6.89
N LYS A 156 10.84 8.46 6.46
CA LYS A 156 9.54 9.15 6.53
C LYS A 156 8.74 9.07 5.23
N ASP A 157 9.28 8.44 4.19
CA ASP A 157 8.66 8.43 2.87
C ASP A 157 7.41 7.55 2.83
N GLN A 158 6.26 8.21 2.74
CA GLN A 158 4.94 7.59 2.70
C GLN A 158 4.33 7.56 1.29
N THR A 159 5.12 7.84 0.25
CA THR A 159 4.61 7.80 -1.12
C THR A 159 4.05 6.44 -1.55
N TYR A 160 4.56 5.33 -1.00
CA TYR A 160 3.98 3.99 -1.20
C TYR A 160 2.49 3.94 -0.82
N SER A 161 2.12 4.42 0.37
CA SER A 161 0.73 4.41 0.84
C SER A 161 -0.13 5.47 0.15
N LEU A 162 0.48 6.43 -0.54
CA LEU A 162 -0.21 7.44 -1.34
C LEU A 162 -0.28 7.09 -2.84
N SER A 163 0.34 5.99 -3.26
CA SER A 163 0.52 5.62 -4.67
C SER A 163 -0.77 5.29 -5.44
N GLN A 164 -1.91 5.21 -4.75
CA GLN A 164 -3.25 5.00 -5.31
C GLN A 164 -4.15 6.25 -5.20
N VAL A 165 -3.63 7.37 -4.69
CA VAL A 165 -4.43 8.59 -4.49
C VAL A 165 -4.74 9.23 -5.84
N SER A 166 -5.98 9.69 -6.01
CA SER A 166 -6.41 10.31 -7.26
C SER A 166 -5.73 11.67 -7.49
N GLN A 167 -5.47 11.97 -8.76
CA GLN A 167 -4.90 13.26 -9.17
C GLN A 167 -5.75 14.45 -8.70
N ARG A 168 -7.08 14.32 -8.78
CA ARG A 168 -8.03 15.33 -8.30
C ARG A 168 -7.86 15.63 -6.82
N ALA A 169 -7.64 14.61 -5.99
CA ALA A 169 -7.43 14.80 -4.56
C ALA A 169 -6.05 15.43 -4.28
N LEU A 170 -4.99 14.97 -4.95
CA LEU A 170 -3.65 15.54 -4.78
C LEU A 170 -3.57 17.02 -5.18
N GLN A 171 -4.26 17.45 -6.25
CA GLN A 171 -4.33 18.85 -6.65
C GLN A 171 -4.92 19.79 -5.58
N LYS A 172 -5.67 19.24 -4.62
CA LYS A 172 -6.27 19.98 -3.50
C LYS A 172 -5.55 19.72 -2.17
N THR A 173 -4.47 18.95 -2.19
CA THR A 173 -3.74 18.50 -1.01
C THR A 173 -2.44 19.28 -0.85
N VAL A 174 -1.97 19.38 0.39
CA VAL A 174 -0.60 19.76 0.72
C VAL A 174 -0.02 18.89 1.83
N PHE A 175 1.30 18.68 1.78
CA PHE A 175 2.08 17.90 2.74
C PHE A 175 3.16 18.78 3.37
N PRO A 176 2.83 19.57 4.42
CA PRO A 176 3.73 20.60 4.92
C PRO A 176 5.06 20.07 5.50
N VAL A 177 5.10 18.79 5.91
CA VAL A 177 6.26 18.17 6.57
C VAL A 177 7.16 17.38 5.62
N GLY A 178 6.79 17.18 4.35
CA GLY A 178 7.53 16.29 3.44
C GLY A 178 8.96 16.73 3.09
N GLU A 179 9.26 18.03 3.23
CA GLU A 179 10.59 18.61 3.03
C GLU A 179 11.42 18.64 4.33
N LEU A 180 10.84 18.23 5.47
CA LEU A 180 11.47 18.36 6.78
C LEU A 180 12.01 17.02 7.29
N PRO A 181 13.27 16.97 7.74
CA PRO A 181 13.79 15.82 8.49
C PRO A 181 12.99 15.55 9.77
N ALA A 182 12.97 14.30 10.23
CA ALA A 182 12.28 13.87 11.46
C ALA A 182 12.64 14.75 12.66
N LEU A 183 13.94 14.98 12.86
CA LEU A 183 14.45 15.80 13.96
C LEU A 183 13.95 17.24 13.91
N VAL A 184 13.87 17.83 12.71
CA VAL A 184 13.36 19.21 12.54
C VAL A 184 11.87 19.28 12.87
N VAL A 185 11.08 18.28 12.46
CA VAL A 185 9.66 18.20 12.83
C VAL A 185 9.51 18.13 14.36
N ARG A 186 10.32 17.30 15.01
CA ARG A 186 10.33 17.15 16.47
C ARG A 186 10.72 18.46 17.17
N ASP A 187 11.75 19.14 16.69
CA ASP A 187 12.21 20.41 17.27
C ASP A 187 11.17 21.51 17.14
N ILE A 188 10.48 21.59 15.99
CA ILE A 188 9.36 22.53 15.80
C ILE A 188 8.26 22.26 16.82
N ALA A 189 7.91 21.00 17.06
CA ALA A 189 6.87 20.65 18.03
C ALA A 189 7.26 21.08 19.46
N VAL A 190 8.47 20.75 19.91
CA VAL A 190 8.98 21.13 21.24
C VAL A 190 9.00 22.65 21.41
N GLN A 191 9.54 23.39 20.44
CA GLN A 191 9.62 24.85 20.50
C GLN A 191 8.26 25.55 20.57
N ASN A 192 7.18 24.87 20.15
CA ASN A 192 5.82 25.39 20.16
C ASN A 192 4.95 24.75 21.25
N GLY A 193 5.58 24.10 22.24
CA GLY A 193 4.96 23.54 23.44
C GLY A 193 4.18 22.25 23.21
N LEU A 194 4.36 21.56 22.08
CA LEU A 194 3.66 20.32 21.74
C LEU A 194 4.36 19.09 22.36
N ASP A 195 5.05 19.27 23.49
CA ASP A 195 5.86 18.25 24.17
C ASP A 195 5.07 16.99 24.55
N THR A 196 3.78 17.17 24.85
CA THR A 196 2.86 16.06 25.17
C THR A 196 2.69 15.11 23.99
N ILE A 197 2.65 15.64 22.76
CA ILE A 197 2.56 14.86 21.53
C ILE A 197 3.89 14.20 21.19
N VAL A 198 5.01 14.93 21.38
CA VAL A 198 6.36 14.41 21.11
C VAL A 198 6.67 13.15 21.94
N LYS A 199 6.21 13.09 23.19
CA LYS A 199 6.44 11.93 24.08
C LYS A 199 5.71 10.66 23.64
N LYS A 200 4.64 10.78 22.84
CA LYS A 200 3.79 9.65 22.42
C LYS A 200 4.31 8.92 21.18
N GLY A 201 5.19 9.55 20.39
CA GLY A 201 5.85 8.93 19.24
C GLY A 201 5.28 9.35 17.88
N GLU A 202 5.87 8.81 16.81
CA GLU A 202 5.61 9.16 15.41
C GLU A 202 4.56 8.23 14.76
N ASP A 203 3.42 8.01 15.41
CA ASP A 203 2.34 7.29 14.72
C ASP A 203 1.74 8.19 13.64
N SER A 204 2.19 7.94 12.42
CA SER A 204 1.99 8.77 11.23
C SER A 204 0.79 8.30 10.39
N SER A 205 0.08 7.25 10.82
CA SER A 205 -1.07 6.74 10.10
C SER A 205 -2.36 7.44 10.55
N LEU A 206 -3.10 8.04 9.60
CA LEU A 206 -4.47 8.52 9.83
C LEU A 206 -5.46 7.34 9.90
N CYS A 207 -5.01 6.13 9.57
CA CYS A 207 -5.82 4.92 9.58
C CYS A 207 -5.84 4.35 11.01
N SER A 208 -6.87 4.72 11.77
CA SER A 208 -7.00 4.32 13.18
C SER A 208 -7.24 2.80 13.37
N TYR A 209 -7.48 2.07 12.29
CA TYR A 209 -7.74 0.64 12.32
C TYR A 209 -6.44 -0.18 12.39
N GLY A 210 -6.26 -0.93 13.49
CA GLY A 210 -5.12 -1.82 13.66
C GLY A 210 -5.13 -3.01 12.68
N ARG A 211 -3.97 -3.34 12.11
CA ARG A 211 -3.81 -4.54 11.24
C ARG A 211 -4.27 -5.84 11.92
N SER A 212 -4.10 -5.96 13.23
CA SER A 212 -4.48 -7.14 14.04
C SER A 212 -5.98 -7.37 14.04
N SER A 213 -6.78 -6.33 14.31
CA SER A 213 -8.25 -6.42 14.35
C SER A 213 -8.80 -6.72 12.96
N PHE A 214 -8.16 -6.22 11.90
CA PHE A 214 -8.54 -6.54 10.52
C PHE A 214 -8.29 -8.02 10.21
N GLN A 215 -7.11 -8.55 10.52
CA GLN A 215 -6.79 -9.96 10.29
C GLN A 215 -7.74 -10.89 11.05
N ARG A 216 -8.04 -10.56 12.31
CA ARG A 216 -9.00 -11.30 13.13
C ARG A 216 -10.40 -11.29 12.52
N PHE A 217 -10.91 -10.11 12.15
CA PHE A 217 -12.24 -9.99 11.56
C PHE A 217 -12.34 -10.75 10.23
N VAL A 218 -11.33 -10.66 9.35
CA VAL A 218 -11.32 -11.43 8.09
C VAL A 218 -11.34 -12.94 8.39
N LYS A 219 -10.64 -13.40 9.41
CA LYS A 219 -10.68 -14.81 9.86
C LYS A 219 -12.07 -15.21 10.37
N GLU A 220 -12.76 -14.33 11.08
CA GLU A 220 -14.10 -14.58 11.63
C GLU A 220 -15.22 -14.52 10.56
N HIS A 221 -15.05 -13.75 9.48
CA HIS A 221 -16.11 -13.48 8.49
C HIS A 221 -15.89 -14.14 7.12
N LYS A 222 -14.73 -14.74 6.84
CA LYS A 222 -14.52 -15.58 5.65
C LYS A 222 -14.78 -17.05 5.99
N LEU A 223 -15.38 -17.78 5.04
CA LEU A 223 -15.38 -19.23 5.08
C LEU A 223 -13.94 -19.73 4.90
N PRO A 224 -13.35 -20.40 5.90
CA PRO A 224 -12.05 -21.04 5.72
C PRO A 224 -12.10 -22.00 4.53
N LYS A 225 -11.12 -21.91 3.63
CA LYS A 225 -10.83 -22.98 2.66
C LYS A 225 -9.70 -23.84 3.22
N PRO A 226 -10.00 -24.95 3.93
CA PRO A 226 -8.97 -25.81 4.48
C PRO A 226 -8.18 -26.50 3.37
N GLY A 227 -7.04 -27.04 3.71
CA GLY A 227 -6.23 -27.80 2.76
C GLY A 227 -4.88 -28.19 3.35
N ARG A 228 -3.98 -28.63 2.48
CA ARG A 228 -2.73 -29.29 2.89
C ARG A 228 -1.54 -28.39 2.63
N TYR A 229 -0.56 -28.47 3.53
CA TYR A 229 0.80 -28.07 3.20
C TYR A 229 1.49 -29.21 2.47
N VAL A 230 1.97 -28.93 1.27
CA VAL A 230 2.67 -29.90 0.41
C VAL A 230 4.08 -29.41 0.20
N ASP A 231 5.07 -30.23 0.52
CA ASP A 231 6.48 -29.90 0.29
C ASP A 231 6.77 -29.91 -1.22
N LEU A 232 7.35 -28.82 -1.73
CA LEU A 232 7.53 -28.58 -3.16
C LEU A 232 8.52 -29.56 -3.81
N GLU A 233 9.53 -30.03 -3.07
CA GLU A 233 10.58 -30.90 -3.61
C GLU A 233 10.16 -32.37 -3.59
N THR A 234 9.60 -32.81 -2.46
CA THR A 234 9.21 -34.21 -2.22
C THR A 234 7.79 -34.52 -2.69
N SER A 235 6.96 -33.50 -2.87
CA SER A 235 5.51 -33.62 -3.15
C SER A 235 4.74 -34.37 -2.06
N GLN A 236 5.30 -34.47 -0.85
CA GLN A 236 4.66 -35.08 0.30
C GLN A 236 3.84 -34.05 1.07
N THR A 237 2.69 -34.49 1.61
CA THR A 237 1.93 -33.68 2.57
C THR A 237 2.71 -33.61 3.87
N VAL A 238 3.05 -32.41 4.32
CA VAL A 238 3.77 -32.15 5.58
C VAL A 238 2.86 -31.66 6.70
N GLY A 239 1.60 -31.36 6.39
CA GLY A 239 0.56 -31.04 7.37
C GLY A 239 -0.70 -30.47 6.73
N GLU A 240 -1.60 -29.95 7.57
CA GLU A 240 -2.89 -29.38 7.15
C GLU A 240 -3.08 -27.97 7.73
N HIS A 241 -3.96 -27.18 7.12
CA HIS A 241 -4.39 -25.88 7.64
C HIS A 241 -5.90 -25.71 7.56
N ASP A 242 -6.45 -24.99 8.53
CA ASP A 242 -7.89 -24.78 8.65
C ASP A 242 -8.43 -23.78 7.62
N GLY A 243 -7.60 -22.96 6.98
CA GLY A 243 -8.13 -21.94 6.08
C GLY A 243 -7.12 -20.93 5.58
N ALA A 244 -7.01 -20.83 4.26
CA ALA A 244 -6.24 -19.83 3.56
C ALA A 244 -6.92 -18.44 3.55
N VAL A 245 -6.76 -17.66 4.62
CA VAL A 245 -7.37 -16.31 4.69
C VAL A 245 -6.53 -15.26 3.96
N SER A 246 -5.20 -15.44 3.96
CA SER A 246 -4.19 -14.61 3.30
C SER A 246 -2.82 -15.25 3.46
N TRP A 247 -2.00 -15.22 2.40
CA TRP A 247 -0.61 -15.69 2.47
C TRP A 247 0.31 -14.66 1.83
N THR A 248 1.61 -14.81 2.06
CA THR A 248 2.64 -14.08 1.33
C THR A 248 3.71 -15.06 0.91
N VAL A 249 4.18 -14.97 -0.33
CA VAL A 249 5.29 -15.81 -0.79
C VAL A 249 6.51 -15.50 0.08
N GLY A 250 7.15 -16.54 0.63
CA GLY A 250 8.24 -16.45 1.59
C GLY A 250 7.80 -16.23 3.04
N GLN A 251 6.49 -16.23 3.34
CA GLN A 251 5.99 -16.22 4.71
C GLN A 251 6.37 -17.53 5.41
N GLN A 252 6.98 -17.43 6.58
CA GLN A 252 7.22 -18.58 7.46
C GLN A 252 5.88 -19.11 8.00
N VAL A 253 5.69 -20.42 7.95
CA VAL A 253 4.52 -21.12 8.48
C VAL A 253 4.95 -22.13 9.52
N HIS A 254 4.20 -22.17 10.62
CA HIS A 254 4.34 -23.20 11.63
C HIS A 254 3.35 -24.32 11.33
N ILE A 255 3.85 -25.53 11.10
CA ILE A 255 3.04 -26.69 10.75
C ILE A 255 3.06 -27.64 11.95
N GLN A 256 1.88 -27.95 12.49
CA GLN A 256 1.77 -28.81 13.66
C GLN A 256 2.35 -30.21 13.37
N GLY A 257 3.29 -30.66 14.21
CA GLY A 257 3.96 -31.96 14.04
C GLY A 257 5.13 -31.94 13.06
N HIS A 258 5.47 -30.78 12.48
CA HIS A 258 6.66 -30.58 11.65
C HIS A 258 7.65 -29.66 12.36
N ASN A 259 8.84 -30.17 12.68
CA ASN A 259 9.83 -29.41 13.47
C ASN A 259 10.67 -28.43 12.64
N GLU A 260 10.73 -28.61 11.32
CA GLU A 260 11.49 -27.73 10.44
C GLU A 260 10.67 -26.49 10.05
N GLU A 261 11.35 -25.35 9.94
CA GLU A 261 10.74 -24.12 9.46
C GLU A 261 10.38 -24.23 7.99
N MET A 262 9.11 -24.00 7.68
CA MET A 262 8.60 -24.05 6.31
C MET A 262 8.20 -22.67 5.83
N TYR A 263 8.37 -22.41 4.54
CA TYR A 263 8.08 -21.13 3.91
C TYR A 263 7.12 -21.32 2.75
N VAL A 264 6.10 -20.46 2.63
CA VAL A 264 5.13 -20.52 1.53
C VAL A 264 5.82 -20.20 0.20
N ALA A 265 5.83 -21.16 -0.72
CA ALA A 265 6.37 -20.98 -2.07
C ALA A 265 5.29 -20.61 -3.07
N GLU A 266 4.15 -21.31 -3.02
CA GLU A 266 3.04 -21.11 -3.95
C GLU A 266 1.73 -21.52 -3.27
N VAL A 267 0.63 -20.89 -3.66
CA VAL A 267 -0.69 -21.27 -3.19
C VAL A 267 -1.47 -21.81 -4.38
N LEU A 268 -1.90 -23.06 -4.28
CA LEU A 268 -2.66 -23.76 -5.30
C LEU A 268 -4.14 -23.70 -4.93
N THR A 269 -4.81 -22.69 -5.44
CA THR A 269 -6.27 -22.63 -5.43
C THR A 269 -6.81 -22.91 -6.82
N ASP A 270 -7.66 -23.92 -6.94
CA ASP A 270 -8.66 -23.92 -7.99
C ASP A 270 -9.76 -22.94 -7.58
N VAL A 271 -10.21 -22.09 -8.50
CA VAL A 271 -11.25 -21.09 -8.22
C VAL A 271 -12.55 -21.80 -7.78
N ASP A 272 -12.77 -23.02 -8.29
CA ASP A 272 -13.94 -23.85 -8.03
C ASP A 272 -13.73 -24.91 -6.93
N SER A 273 -12.52 -25.06 -6.35
CA SER A 273 -12.29 -26.01 -5.26
C SER A 273 -12.67 -25.44 -3.89
N ASN A 274 -13.27 -26.30 -3.07
CA ASN A 274 -13.49 -26.04 -1.64
C ASN A 274 -12.21 -26.22 -0.80
N THR A 275 -11.13 -26.72 -1.41
CA THR A 275 -9.81 -26.89 -0.78
C THR A 275 -8.80 -25.89 -1.33
N CYS A 276 -7.77 -25.58 -0.54
CA CYS A 276 -6.64 -24.72 -0.94
C CYS A 276 -5.37 -25.40 -0.48
N ASP A 277 -4.55 -25.94 -1.38
CA ASP A 277 -3.27 -26.53 -1.01
C ASP A 277 -2.16 -25.49 -1.10
N ILE A 278 -1.17 -25.57 -0.22
CA ILE A 278 -0.07 -24.61 -0.14
C ILE A 278 1.24 -25.35 -0.31
N MET A 279 1.98 -24.98 -1.35
CA MET A 279 3.32 -25.46 -1.57
C MET A 279 4.29 -24.76 -0.63
N VAL A 280 5.09 -25.55 0.09
CA VAL A 280 6.06 -25.06 1.07
C VAL A 280 7.46 -25.59 0.79
N VAL A 281 8.46 -24.89 1.32
CA VAL A 281 9.89 -25.24 1.21
C VAL A 281 10.58 -25.05 2.56
N SER A 282 11.59 -25.88 2.86
CA SER A 282 12.27 -25.94 4.16
C SER A 282 13.41 -24.92 4.35
N ASN A 283 13.57 -23.95 3.44
CA ASN A 283 14.64 -22.95 3.49
C ASN A 283 14.16 -21.56 3.04
N GLN A 284 14.48 -20.53 3.82
CA GLN A 284 14.17 -19.14 3.50
C GLN A 284 14.85 -18.62 2.23
N ASP A 285 15.97 -19.22 1.80
CA ASP A 285 16.71 -18.87 0.59
C ASP A 285 16.46 -19.85 -0.55
N HIS A 286 15.43 -20.69 -0.43
CA HIS A 286 15.08 -21.67 -1.45
C HIS A 286 14.77 -20.97 -2.80
N PRO A 287 15.32 -21.42 -3.94
CA PRO A 287 15.17 -20.76 -5.25
C PRO A 287 13.71 -20.61 -5.73
N ALA A 288 12.78 -21.40 -5.19
CA ALA A 288 11.36 -21.29 -5.51
C ALA A 288 10.72 -20.00 -4.99
N LEU A 289 11.32 -19.37 -3.97
CA LEU A 289 10.82 -18.13 -3.37
C LEU A 289 11.18 -16.88 -4.17
N PHE A 290 12.02 -17.03 -5.20
CA PHE A 290 12.59 -15.93 -5.97
C PHE A 290 12.13 -15.98 -7.43
N ALA A 291 11.84 -14.81 -8.01
CA ALA A 291 11.56 -14.65 -9.42
C ALA A 291 12.27 -13.39 -9.97
N GLN A 292 12.64 -13.42 -11.24
CA GLN A 292 13.22 -12.25 -11.94
C GLN A 292 12.17 -11.45 -12.72
N THR A 293 10.97 -11.99 -12.88
CA THR A 293 9.89 -11.31 -13.59
C THR A 293 8.59 -11.45 -12.83
N PHE A 294 7.69 -10.49 -13.00
CA PHE A 294 6.32 -10.57 -12.51
C PHE A 294 5.37 -9.74 -13.35
N PHE A 295 4.08 -10.03 -13.22
CA PHE A 295 3.03 -9.45 -14.06
C PHE A 295 2.10 -8.64 -13.18
N THR A 296 1.75 -7.43 -13.62
CA THR A 296 0.83 -6.55 -12.89
C THR A 296 -0.32 -6.11 -13.78
N ARG A 297 -1.43 -5.67 -13.18
CA ARG A 297 -2.39 -4.82 -13.92
C ARG A 297 -1.71 -3.55 -14.42
N LEU A 298 -2.39 -2.81 -15.29
CA LEU A 298 -1.97 -1.43 -15.56
C LEU A 298 -1.96 -0.63 -14.24
N PRO A 299 -0.95 0.23 -14.02
CA PRO A 299 -0.88 1.04 -12.83
C PRO A 299 -2.02 2.06 -12.75
N HIS A 300 -2.41 2.37 -11.52
CA HIS A 300 -2.98 3.68 -11.22
C HIS A 300 -1.84 4.70 -11.33
N TRP A 301 -1.81 5.46 -12.42
CA TRP A 301 -0.85 6.53 -12.60
C TRP A 301 -1.27 7.76 -11.78
N ILE A 302 -0.35 8.31 -10.98
CA ILE A 302 -0.61 9.50 -10.17
C ILE A 302 -0.86 10.72 -11.06
N HIS A 303 0.07 10.97 -11.98
CA HIS A 303 0.00 12.11 -12.89
C HIS A 303 -0.52 11.70 -14.26
N GLU A 304 0.30 10.95 -14.99
CA GLU A 304 -0.01 10.42 -16.32
C GLU A 304 0.88 9.20 -16.62
N ILE A 305 0.53 8.43 -17.66
CA ILE A 305 1.40 7.37 -18.15
C ILE A 305 2.71 8.00 -18.66
N PRO A 306 3.89 7.50 -18.26
CA PRO A 306 5.15 8.07 -18.73
C PRO A 306 5.26 8.02 -20.25
N PHE A 307 5.53 9.16 -20.89
CA PHE A 307 5.62 9.25 -22.36
C PHE A 307 6.56 8.19 -22.96
N LYS A 308 7.74 7.99 -22.35
CA LYS A 308 8.71 6.99 -22.81
C LYS A 308 8.16 5.56 -22.77
N LEU A 309 7.31 5.24 -21.80
CA LEU A 309 6.64 3.94 -21.73
C LEU A 309 5.67 3.77 -22.89
N VAL A 310 4.96 4.82 -23.30
CA VAL A 310 4.06 4.78 -24.47
C VAL A 310 4.86 4.71 -25.77
N GLU A 311 5.94 5.47 -25.88
CA GLU A 311 6.74 5.59 -27.10
C GLU A 311 7.55 4.32 -27.40
N THR A 312 8.15 3.71 -26.38
CA THR A 312 9.07 2.59 -26.54
C THR A 312 8.53 1.26 -26.01
N GLU A 313 7.29 1.27 -25.49
CA GLU A 313 6.68 0.16 -24.75
C GLU A 313 7.46 -0.29 -23.50
N MET A 314 8.55 0.39 -23.15
CA MET A 314 9.47 0.02 -22.09
C MET A 314 9.89 1.23 -21.24
N LEU A 315 10.12 1.02 -19.95
CA LEU A 315 10.66 2.03 -19.06
C LEU A 315 11.52 1.42 -17.96
N ASP A 316 12.79 1.83 -17.92
CA ASP A 316 13.66 1.59 -16.77
C ASP A 316 13.25 2.50 -15.62
N CYS A 317 12.97 1.90 -14.48
CA CYS A 317 12.44 2.55 -13.29
C CYS A 317 12.84 1.78 -12.03
N GLU A 318 12.27 2.19 -10.91
CA GLU A 318 12.41 1.51 -9.64
C GLU A 318 11.04 1.10 -9.12
N TYR A 319 10.98 0.11 -8.23
CA TYR A 319 9.75 -0.27 -7.57
C TYR A 319 9.95 -0.58 -6.09
N GLN A 320 8.85 -0.56 -5.35
CA GLN A 320 8.78 -0.87 -3.92
C GLN A 320 7.58 -1.79 -3.64
N GLN A 321 7.77 -2.85 -2.86
CA GLN A 321 6.73 -3.85 -2.56
C GLN A 321 5.96 -3.56 -1.27
N ASN A 322 6.54 -2.77 -0.37
CA ASN A 322 5.96 -2.47 0.93
C ASN A 322 6.43 -1.10 1.44
N HIS A 323 5.65 -0.52 2.35
CA HIS A 323 6.01 0.73 2.99
C HIS A 323 7.35 0.61 3.74
N GLY A 324 8.24 1.59 3.55
CA GLY A 324 9.60 1.57 4.11
C GLY A 324 10.58 0.62 3.42
N GLY A 325 10.14 -0.19 2.44
CA GLY A 325 11.00 -1.08 1.68
C GLY A 325 12.02 -0.34 0.82
N GLN A 326 13.14 -0.99 0.49
CA GLN A 326 14.13 -0.45 -0.43
C GLN A 326 13.58 -0.39 -1.87
N LEU A 327 13.99 0.65 -2.61
CA LEU A 327 13.75 0.73 -4.05
C LEU A 327 14.61 -0.31 -4.77
N ARG A 328 13.99 -1.05 -5.68
CA ARG A 328 14.65 -2.04 -6.53
C ARG A 328 14.54 -1.62 -7.98
N LYS A 329 15.61 -1.75 -8.74
CA LYS A 329 15.61 -1.46 -10.18
C LYS A 329 14.74 -2.47 -10.92
N CYS A 330 14.01 -2.00 -11.92
CA CYS A 330 13.31 -2.87 -12.85
C CYS A 330 13.10 -2.18 -14.21
N THR A 331 12.74 -2.99 -15.20
CA THR A 331 12.24 -2.51 -16.48
C THR A 331 10.78 -2.95 -16.57
N MET A 332 9.87 -1.99 -16.70
CA MET A 332 8.47 -2.27 -16.98
C MET A 332 8.24 -2.26 -18.49
N THR A 333 7.46 -3.23 -18.99
CA THR A 333 7.11 -3.39 -20.40
C THR A 333 5.59 -3.46 -20.54
N LEU A 334 5.01 -2.65 -21.43
CA LEU A 334 3.59 -2.73 -21.78
C LEU A 334 3.34 -4.00 -22.59
N ALA A 335 2.32 -4.76 -22.20
CA ALA A 335 1.96 -6.00 -22.89
C ALA A 335 0.45 -6.11 -23.09
N SER A 336 0.06 -6.73 -24.19
CA SER A 336 -1.34 -7.02 -24.51
C SER A 336 -1.62 -8.52 -24.45
N SER A 337 -2.82 -8.88 -24.01
CA SER A 337 -3.30 -10.27 -24.02
C SER A 337 -3.81 -10.69 -25.41
N ASN A 338 -4.12 -9.72 -26.27
CA ASN A 338 -4.65 -9.95 -27.60
C ASN A 338 -4.14 -8.86 -28.55
N SER A 339 -3.52 -9.24 -29.66
CA SER A 339 -2.91 -8.33 -30.65
C SER A 339 -3.86 -7.27 -31.24
N TYR A 340 -5.18 -7.41 -31.05
CA TYR A 340 -6.21 -6.50 -31.55
C TYR A 340 -6.76 -5.51 -30.51
N CYS A 341 -6.45 -5.70 -29.23
CA CYS A 341 -6.87 -4.86 -28.11
C CYS A 341 -5.61 -4.22 -27.50
N GLY A 342 -5.68 -2.98 -27.03
CA GLY A 342 -4.52 -2.28 -26.43
C GLY A 342 -3.84 -3.05 -25.27
N HIS A 343 -2.81 -2.46 -24.67
CA HIS A 343 -2.10 -3.11 -23.55
C HIS A 343 -3.02 -3.29 -22.33
N ASP A 344 -3.01 -4.47 -21.73
CA ASP A 344 -3.89 -4.84 -20.60
C ASP A 344 -3.12 -5.03 -19.27
N TYR A 345 -1.79 -5.20 -19.35
CA TYR A 345 -0.95 -5.53 -18.20
C TYR A 345 0.50 -5.05 -18.40
N LEU A 346 1.28 -5.05 -17.33
CA LEU A 346 2.73 -4.85 -17.39
C LEU A 346 3.48 -6.14 -17.12
N ILE A 347 4.58 -6.33 -17.83
CA ILE A 347 5.65 -7.26 -17.46
C ILE A 347 6.73 -6.44 -16.78
N VAL A 348 7.07 -6.79 -15.55
CA VAL A 348 8.14 -6.15 -14.79
C VAL A 348 9.30 -7.12 -14.70
N SER A 349 10.45 -6.71 -15.24
CA SER A 349 11.70 -7.49 -15.23
C SER A 349 12.70 -6.87 -14.26
N CYS A 350 13.20 -7.68 -13.35
CA CYS A 350 14.21 -7.31 -12.37
C CYS A 350 15.58 -7.83 -12.83
N PRO A 351 16.67 -7.05 -12.66
CA PRO A 351 18.01 -7.51 -12.97
C PRO A 351 18.45 -8.65 -12.04
N ASP A 352 18.06 -8.57 -10.77
CA ASP A 352 18.35 -9.57 -9.74
C ASP A 352 17.08 -10.36 -9.38
N SER A 353 17.26 -11.59 -8.92
CA SER A 353 16.15 -12.42 -8.44
C SER A 353 15.55 -11.85 -7.15
N VAL A 354 14.22 -11.72 -7.12
CA VAL A 354 13.50 -11.06 -6.03
C VAL A 354 12.60 -12.03 -5.29
N LYS A 355 12.74 -12.05 -3.96
CA LYS A 355 11.95 -12.85 -3.05
C LYS A 355 10.54 -12.26 -2.87
N GLY A 356 9.54 -13.14 -2.77
CA GLY A 356 8.25 -12.79 -2.19
C GLY A 356 7.32 -11.94 -3.07
N ILE A 357 7.44 -12.05 -4.40
CA ILE A 357 6.43 -11.50 -5.32
C ILE A 357 5.11 -12.23 -5.06
N THR A 358 4.14 -11.54 -4.46
CA THR A 358 2.88 -12.16 -4.02
C THR A 358 1.70 -11.60 -4.83
N PRO A 359 0.94 -12.46 -5.55
CA PRO A 359 -0.31 -12.07 -6.20
C PRO A 359 -1.25 -11.32 -5.25
N GLY A 360 -1.99 -10.33 -5.74
CA GLY A 360 -2.93 -9.54 -4.94
C GLY A 360 -2.30 -8.36 -4.19
N GLN A 361 -1.01 -8.42 -3.85
CA GLN A 361 -0.27 -7.26 -3.31
C GLN A 361 -0.06 -6.20 -4.40
N HIS A 362 0.34 -5.00 -3.98
CA HIS A 362 0.65 -3.89 -4.89
C HIS A 362 2.15 -3.60 -4.90
N VAL A 363 2.63 -3.10 -6.03
CA VAL A 363 3.96 -2.48 -6.14
C VAL A 363 3.80 -1.03 -6.54
N ALA A 364 4.54 -0.13 -5.90
CA ALA A 364 4.64 1.26 -6.31
C ALA A 364 5.88 1.45 -7.20
N PHE A 365 5.74 2.20 -8.28
CA PHE A 365 6.79 2.48 -9.25
C PHE A 365 7.31 3.90 -9.09
N TYR A 366 8.62 4.07 -9.31
CA TYR A 366 9.33 5.32 -9.10
C TYR A 366 10.30 5.62 -10.24
N LYS A 367 10.50 6.92 -10.50
CA LYS A 367 11.57 7.42 -11.37
C LYS A 367 12.29 8.55 -10.66
N GLY A 368 13.44 8.24 -10.05
CA GLY A 368 14.14 9.19 -9.18
C GLY A 368 13.29 9.49 -7.95
N GLU A 369 12.92 10.76 -7.75
CA GLU A 369 12.07 11.15 -6.62
C GLU A 369 10.56 11.04 -6.92
N GLU A 370 10.16 10.81 -8.17
CA GLU A 370 8.74 10.76 -8.55
C GLU A 370 8.13 9.38 -8.30
N CYS A 371 7.05 9.32 -7.54
CA CYS A 371 6.15 8.17 -7.47
C CYS A 371 5.21 8.21 -8.67
N LEU A 372 5.40 7.30 -9.61
CA LEU A 372 4.62 7.23 -10.85
C LEU A 372 3.20 6.73 -10.57
N GLY A 373 3.05 5.84 -9.58
CA GLY A 373 1.80 5.12 -9.33
C GLY A 373 2.04 3.73 -8.76
N SER A 374 0.98 2.96 -8.60
CA SER A 374 1.09 1.55 -8.22
C SER A 374 0.15 0.63 -8.97
N ALA A 375 0.53 -0.64 -9.04
CA ALA A 375 -0.24 -1.68 -9.70
C ALA A 375 -0.36 -2.92 -8.81
N GLN A 376 -1.49 -3.62 -8.95
CA GLN A 376 -1.68 -4.92 -8.34
C GLN A 376 -0.88 -5.99 -9.09
N ILE A 377 -0.09 -6.77 -8.35
CA ILE A 377 0.57 -7.97 -8.86
C ILE A 377 -0.49 -9.01 -9.19
N LEU A 378 -0.48 -9.48 -10.43
CA LEU A 378 -1.34 -10.56 -10.90
C LEU A 378 -0.71 -11.92 -10.60
N ARG A 379 0.57 -12.09 -10.94
CA ARG A 379 1.33 -13.32 -10.70
C ARG A 379 2.84 -13.07 -10.79
N PRO A 380 3.66 -13.89 -10.10
CA PRO A 380 5.08 -13.97 -10.41
C PRO A 380 5.29 -14.61 -11.80
N GLY A 381 6.46 -14.38 -12.38
CA GLY A 381 6.99 -15.21 -13.46
C GLY A 381 7.55 -16.53 -12.93
N PRO A 382 8.22 -17.32 -13.79
CA PRO A 382 8.86 -18.56 -13.36
C PRO A 382 9.82 -18.30 -12.20
N SER A 383 9.73 -19.12 -11.15
CA SER A 383 10.69 -19.05 -10.05
C SER A 383 12.07 -19.51 -10.52
N VAL A 384 13.13 -19.11 -9.80
CA VAL A 384 14.50 -19.56 -10.09
C VAL A 384 14.56 -21.09 -10.04
N TYR A 385 13.85 -21.72 -9.09
CA TYR A 385 13.71 -23.17 -9.04
C TYR A 385 13.08 -23.74 -10.32
N ALA A 386 11.97 -23.19 -10.80
CA ALA A 386 11.32 -23.68 -12.01
C ALA A 386 12.19 -23.52 -13.27
N MET A 387 13.00 -22.47 -13.36
CA MET A 387 13.93 -22.28 -14.48
C MET A 387 15.09 -23.30 -14.47
N THR A 388 15.65 -23.58 -13.29
CA THR A 388 16.76 -24.53 -13.13
C THR A 388 16.31 -25.98 -13.20
N TYR A 389 15.22 -26.36 -12.53
CA TYR A 389 14.70 -27.73 -12.55
C TYR A 389 13.82 -28.05 -13.77
N GLY A 390 13.19 -27.04 -14.40
CA GLY A 390 12.47 -27.22 -15.66
C GLY A 390 13.38 -27.61 -16.82
N THR A 391 14.64 -27.15 -16.80
CA THR A 391 15.67 -27.55 -17.77
C THR A 391 16.21 -28.96 -17.50
N GLU A 392 16.33 -29.38 -16.24
CA GLU A 392 16.70 -30.76 -15.88
C GLU A 392 15.58 -31.77 -16.12
N ARG A 393 14.31 -31.41 -15.86
CA ARG A 393 13.15 -32.26 -16.17
C ARG A 393 12.92 -32.40 -17.67
N ARG A 394 13.19 -31.40 -18.52
CA ARG A 394 13.13 -31.57 -19.99
C ARG A 394 14.05 -32.70 -20.49
N LYS A 395 15.17 -32.96 -19.82
CA LYS A 395 16.04 -34.12 -20.10
C LYS A 395 15.49 -35.47 -19.59
N LYS A 396 14.59 -35.48 -18.60
CA LYS A 396 13.96 -36.69 -18.03
C LYS A 396 12.54 -36.97 -18.55
N VAL A 397 11.86 -35.97 -19.14
CA VAL A 397 10.46 -36.04 -19.59
C VAL A 397 10.30 -36.74 -20.95
N GLU A 398 11.38 -37.10 -21.64
CA GLU A 398 11.31 -38.03 -22.78
C GLU A 398 10.80 -39.45 -22.39
N GLU A 399 10.64 -39.76 -21.09
CA GLU A 399 10.29 -41.11 -20.62
C GLU A 399 8.99 -41.28 -19.80
N ASN A 400 8.12 -40.26 -19.56
CA ASN A 400 6.87 -40.55 -18.82
C ASN A 400 5.67 -39.60 -19.05
N THR A 401 4.49 -40.20 -19.25
CA THR A 401 3.26 -39.64 -19.85
C THR A 401 2.32 -38.85 -18.92
N PHE A 402 2.70 -38.57 -17.67
CA PHE A 402 1.83 -37.84 -16.74
C PHE A 402 1.81 -36.31 -16.99
N TYR A 403 2.90 -35.75 -17.51
CA TYR A 403 3.10 -34.29 -17.61
C TYR A 403 2.50 -33.61 -18.86
N GLN A 404 2.05 -34.39 -19.86
CA GLN A 404 1.42 -33.82 -21.06
C GLN A 404 0.12 -33.06 -20.76
N LYS A 405 -0.58 -33.40 -19.67
CA LYS A 405 -1.81 -32.70 -19.25
C LYS A 405 -1.57 -31.35 -18.56
N TRP A 406 -0.36 -31.09 -18.06
CA TRP A 406 -0.05 -29.85 -17.33
C TRP A 406 0.37 -28.71 -18.28
N PHE A 407 1.12 -29.02 -19.33
CA PHE A 407 1.58 -28.03 -20.32
C PHE A 407 0.47 -27.52 -21.25
N SER A 408 -0.58 -28.30 -21.51
CA SER A 408 -1.68 -27.88 -22.41
C SER A 408 -2.67 -26.87 -21.80
N LYS A 409 -2.45 -26.44 -20.54
CA LYS A 409 -3.29 -25.45 -19.85
C LYS A 409 -2.61 -24.09 -19.66
N ILE A 410 -1.31 -23.97 -19.98
CA ILE A 410 -0.52 -22.73 -19.78
C ILE A 410 -0.11 -22.08 -21.11
N PHE A 411 -0.38 -22.72 -22.26
CA PHE A 411 -0.19 -22.14 -23.60
C PHE A 411 -1.50 -22.13 -24.39
#